data_AF-A0A1G8E9C3-F1
#
_entry.id   AF-A0A1G8E9C3-F1
#
_cell.length_a   1.000
_cell.length_b   1.000
_cell.length_c   1.000
_cell.angle_alpha   90.00
_cell.angle_beta   90.00
_cell.angle_gamma   90.00
#
_symmetry.space_group_name_H-M   'P 1'
#
loop_
_entity.id
_entity.type
_entity.pdbx_description
1 polymer ?
#
loop_
_entity_poly.entity_id
_entity_poly.type
_entity_poly.pdbx_seq_one_letter_code
_entity_poly.pdbx_strand_id
1 'polypeptide(L)' 'MVIEVDGFSHEREGQFEKDKARELNLNALGFHVLRFSDDEVMNDIENVNRTIQHFIAEWEKDHPGSC' A
#
# COMPACT_ATOMS: atom_id res chain seq x y z
N MET A 1 3.25 -8.08 1.16
CA MET A 1 2.42 -6.86 1.16
C MET A 1 2.80 -5.99 2.33
N VAL A 2 2.89 -4.67 2.13
CA VAL A 2 3.07 -3.68 3.21
C VAL A 2 1.91 -2.69 3.11
N ILE A 3 1.25 -2.38 4.23
CA ILE A 3 0.17 -1.39 4.30
C ILE A 3 0.65 -0.22 5.18
N GLU A 4 0.63 0.99 4.64
CA GLU A 4 0.93 2.22 5.35
C GLU A 4 -0.34 3.08 5.46
N VAL A 5 -0.59 3.64 6.63
CA VAL A 5 -1.66 4.62 6.84
C VAL A 5 -1.02 5.96 7.11
N ASP A 6 -1.27 6.93 6.23
CA ASP A 6 -0.65 8.24 6.25
C ASP A 6 -1.68 9.28 6.71
N GLY A 7 -1.58 9.66 7.99
CA GLY A 7 -2.29 10.81 8.52
C GLY A 7 -1.53 12.07 8.17
N PHE A 8 -2.21 13.08 7.60
CA PHE A 8 -1.68 14.42 7.30
C PHE A 8 -0.95 15.01 8.52
N SER A 9 0.29 14.61 8.72
CA SER A 9 1.11 14.99 9.85
C SER A 9 2.49 15.32 9.32
N HIS A 10 2.48 16.51 8.72
CA HIS A 10 3.62 17.39 8.44
C HIS A 10 4.49 17.00 7.24
N GLU A 11 4.18 17.68 6.14
CA GLU A 11 5.15 18.44 5.32
C GLU A 11 6.60 18.23 5.74
N ARG A 12 7.33 17.38 5.01
CA ARG A 12 8.78 17.48 4.97
C ARG A 12 9.25 17.33 3.53
N GLU A 13 9.71 18.44 2.96
CA GLU A 13 10.59 18.45 1.81
C GLU A 13 11.65 17.33 1.98
N GLY A 14 11.61 16.33 1.10
CA GLY A 14 12.46 15.13 1.17
C GLY A 14 11.73 13.80 1.40
N GLN A 15 10.43 13.78 1.71
CA GLN A 15 9.64 12.53 1.71
C GLN A 15 9.45 11.98 0.29
N PHE A 16 9.25 12.83 -0.71
CA PHE A 16 9.05 12.38 -2.10
C PHE A 16 10.21 11.54 -2.64
N GLU A 17 11.46 11.95 -2.38
CA GLU A 17 12.64 11.19 -2.80
C GLU A 17 12.76 9.86 -2.03
N LYS A 18 12.44 9.86 -0.74
CA LYS A 18 12.46 8.65 0.09
C LYS A 18 11.36 7.68 -0.29
N ASP A 19 10.15 8.16 -0.54
CA ASP A 19 9.01 7.36 -1.00
C ASP A 19 9.31 6.76 -2.36
N LYS A 20 9.83 7.55 -3.30
CA LYS A 20 10.20 7.06 -4.63
C LYS A 20 11.30 5.99 -4.58
N ALA A 21 12.31 6.17 -3.71
CA ALA A 21 13.34 5.17 -3.50
C ALA A 21 12.78 3.91 -2.82
N ARG A 22 11.84 4.06 -1.88
CA ARG A 22 11.17 2.93 -1.22
C ARG A 22 10.32 2.15 -2.20
N GLU A 23 9.54 2.84 -3.02
CA GLU A 23 8.66 2.27 -4.02
C GLU A 23 9.46 1.52 -5.09
N LEU A 24 10.58 2.09 -5.57
CA LEU A 24 11.51 1.41 -6.46
C LEU A 24 12.10 0.14 -5.83
N ASN A 25 12.56 0.21 -4.58
CA ASN A 25 13.14 -0.94 -3.89
C ASN A 25 12.10 -2.04 -3.59
N LEU A 26 10.89 -1.66 -3.21
CA LEU A 26 9.82 -2.60 -2.88
C LEU A 26 9.28 -3.26 -4.15
N ASN A 27 9.12 -2.51 -5.25
CA ASN A 27 8.80 -3.07 -6.56
C ASN A 27 9.90 -4.02 -7.07
N ALA A 28 11.19 -3.66 -6.90
CA ALA A 28 12.31 -4.51 -7.28
C ALA A 28 12.38 -5.82 -6.46
N LEU A 29 11.85 -5.81 -5.23
CA LEU A 29 11.77 -6.96 -4.35
C LEU A 29 10.45 -7.75 -4.50
N GLY A 30 9.54 -7.33 -5.38
CA GLY A 30 8.22 -7.98 -5.59
C GLY A 30 7.21 -7.71 -4.47
N PHE A 31 7.46 -6.72 -3.61
CA PHE A 31 6.53 -6.30 -2.57
C PHE A 31 5.68 -5.13 -3.04
N HIS A 32 4.35 -5.28 -2.91
CA HIS A 32 3.41 -4.20 -3.12
C HIS A 32 3.16 -3.41 -1.83
N VAL A 33 3.10 -2.09 -1.99
CA VAL A 33 2.80 -1.12 -0.93
C VAL A 33 1.41 -0.54 -1.19
N LEU A 34 0.51 -0.65 -0.21
CA LEU A 34 -0.78 0.05 -0.22
C LEU A 34 -0.70 1.18 0.79
N ARG A 35 -0.89 2.43 0.34
CA ARG A 35 -0.95 3.60 1.21
C ARG A 35 -2.39 4.12 1.26
N PHE A 36 -2.94 4.22 2.46
CA PHE A 36 -4.27 4.80 2.70
C PHE A 36 -4.10 6.08 3.50
N SER A 37 -4.95 7.09 3.23
CA SER A 37 -4.98 8.27 4.08
C SER A 37 -5.80 8.03 5.35
N ASP A 38 -5.52 8.75 6.43
CA ASP A 38 -6.35 8.70 7.65
C ASP A 38 -7.83 8.96 7.33
N ASP A 39 -8.13 9.91 6.43
CA ASP A 39 -9.51 10.23 6.06
C ASP A 39 -10.19 9.05 5.36
N GLU A 40 -9.48 8.37 4.47
CA GLU A 40 -9.99 7.20 3.76
C GLU A 40 -10.22 6.01 4.71
N VAL A 41 -9.34 5.80 5.68
CA VAL A 41 -9.54 4.77 6.71
C VAL A 41 -10.71 5.11 7.64
N MET A 42 -10.87 6.39 7.99
CA MET A 42 -11.86 6.83 8.97
C MET A 42 -13.26 7.01 8.37
N ASN A 43 -13.36 7.47 7.12
CA ASN A 43 -14.62 7.76 6.44
C ASN A 43 -15.01 6.70 5.40
N ASP A 44 -14.06 5.90 4.89
CA ASP A 44 -14.30 4.92 3.83
C ASP A 44 -13.54 3.59 4.04
N ILE A 45 -13.68 3.04 5.24
CA ILE A 45 -13.09 1.74 5.61
C ILE A 45 -13.54 0.60 4.69
N GLU A 46 -14.73 0.72 4.07
CA GLU A 46 -15.24 -0.28 3.15
C GLU A 46 -14.43 -0.29 1.84
N ASN A 47 -14.08 0.88 1.30
CA ASN A 47 -13.19 0.99 0.15
C ASN A 47 -11.77 0.48 0.45
N VAL A 48 -11.25 0.77 1.65
CA VAL A 48 -9.96 0.24 2.12
C VAL A 48 -9.98 -1.29 2.12
N ASN A 49 -11.03 -1.89 2.70
CA ASN A 49 -11.17 -3.34 2.76
C ASN A 49 -11.29 -3.98 1.36
N ARG A 50 -12.09 -3.38 0.46
CA ARG A 50 -12.21 -3.85 -0.92
C ARG A 50 -10.88 -3.80 -1.67
N THR A 51 -10.11 -2.74 -1.47
CA THR A 51 -8.77 -2.59 -2.08
C THR A 51 -7.83 -3.69 -1.62
N ILE A 52 -7.81 -3.98 -0.32
CA ILE A 52 -6.97 -5.06 0.25
C ILE A 52 -7.41 -6.42 -0.28
N GLN A 53 -8.72 -6.72 -0.29
CA GLN A 53 -9.24 -7.99 -0.80
C GLN A 53 -8.93 -8.19 -2.28
N HIS A 54 -9.12 -7.15 -3.09
CA HIS A 54 -8.79 -7.20 -4.52
C HIS A 54 -7.31 -7.46 -4.74
N PHE A 55 -6.46 -6.78 -3.96
CA PHE A 55 -5.02 -6.98 -4.02
C PHE A 55 -4.62 -8.43 -3.69
N ILE A 56 -5.16 -9.01 -2.60
CA ILE A 56 -4.88 -10.40 -2.22
C ILE A 56 -5.35 -11.36 -3.31
N ALA A 57 -6.56 -11.16 -3.87
CA ALA A 57 -7.10 -12.02 -4.92
C ALA A 57 -6.26 -11.99 -6.21
N GLU A 58 -5.76 -10.82 -6.61
CA GLU A 58 -4.84 -10.70 -7.76
C GLU A 58 -3.48 -11.36 -7.43
N TRP A 59 -2.96 -11.13 -6.23
CA TRP A 59 -1.70 -11.74 -5.80
C TRP A 59 -1.76 -13.28 -5.78
N GLU A 60 -2.87 -13.85 -5.32
CA GLU A 60 -3.14 -15.31 -5.33
C GLU A 60 -3.24 -15.88 -6.76
N LYS A 61 -3.80 -15.12 -7.71
CA LYS A 61 -3.84 -15.55 -9.13
C LYS A 61 -2.44 -15.65 -9.73
N ASP A 62 -1.57 -14.70 -9.40
CA ASP A 62 -0.20 -14.66 -9.91
C ASP A 62 0.74 -15.63 -9.16
N HIS A 63 0.36 -16.09 -7.97
CA HIS A 63 1.08 -17.07 -7.16
C HIS A 63 0.22 -18.30 -6.82
N PRO A 64 -0.19 -19.09 -7.83
CA PRO A 64 -1.00 -20.27 -7.59
C PRO A 64 -0.13 -21.33 -6.89
N GLY A 65 -0.24 -21.46 -5.56
CA GLY A 65 0.37 -22.58 -4.86
C GLY A 65 0.95 -22.39 -3.46
N SER A 66 0.58 -21.37 -2.68
CA SER A 66 0.82 -21.44 -1.23
C SER A 66 -0.29 -22.24 -0.53
N CYS A 67 -0.43 -23.50 -0.94
CA CYS A 67 -1.24 -24.59 -0.37
C CYS A 67 -2.77 -24.40 -0.30
#